data_AF-A0A9D4SXT7-F1
#
_entry.id   AF-A0A9D4SXT7-F1
#
_cell.length_a   1.000
_cell.length_b   1.000
_cell.length_c   1.000
_cell.angle_alpha   90.00
_cell.angle_beta   90.00
_cell.angle_gamma   90.00
#
_symmetry.space_group_name_H-M   'P 1'
#
loop_
_entity.id
_entity.type
_entity.pdbx_description
1 polymer ?
#
loop_
_entity_poly.entity_id
_entity_poly.type
_entity_poly.pdbx_seq_one_letter_code
_entity_poly.pdbx_strand_id
1 'polypeptide(L)'
;MARNEPIPKSKYNLPEAVSNALRPVYERLSDKELLQRCTRGKTQNANEALHSVIWSLSPKDKNASLFAVETAVADAVMRFNFGNKESSSLILRELQLDQTCTGNQRVVEKDYRRAVGSERKRASSAAFQAAAKKKHKQKPASDYSAGAF
;
A
#
# COMPACT_ATOMS: atom_id res chain seq x y z
N MET A 1 10.23 -4.95 -28.17
CA MET A 1 9.60 -4.33 -29.36
C MET A 1 8.71 -5.38 -29.99
N ALA A 2 7.45 -5.02 -30.29
CA ALA A 2 6.51 -5.92 -30.95
C ALA A 2 7.12 -6.42 -32.26
N ARG A 3 6.96 -7.72 -32.55
CA ARG A 3 7.33 -8.31 -33.85
C ARG A 3 6.72 -7.43 -34.93
N ASN A 4 7.45 -7.10 -35.99
CA ASN A 4 7.08 -6.17 -37.08
C ASN A 4 5.84 -6.63 -37.90
N GLU A 5 4.77 -7.01 -37.22
CA GLU A 5 3.53 -7.53 -37.75
C GLU A 5 2.56 -6.36 -37.98
N PRO A 6 1.75 -6.41 -39.03
CA PRO A 6 0.75 -5.39 -39.29
C PRO A 6 -0.26 -5.33 -38.14
N ILE A 7 -0.62 -4.11 -37.73
CA ILE A 7 -1.57 -3.87 -36.65
C ILE A 7 -2.88 -4.60 -36.98
N PRO A 8 -3.36 -5.52 -36.12
CA PRO A 8 -4.63 -6.21 -36.34
C PRO A 8 -5.77 -5.21 -36.53
N LYS A 9 -6.64 -5.44 -37.51
CA LYS A 9 -7.82 -4.58 -37.75
C LYS A 9 -8.76 -4.67 -36.54
N SER A 10 -8.72 -3.66 -35.66
CA SER A 10 -9.67 -3.50 -34.56
C SER A 10 -10.98 -2.91 -35.07
N LYS A 11 -12.11 -3.41 -34.57
CA LYS A 11 -13.46 -2.85 -34.85
C LYS A 11 -13.62 -1.44 -34.29
N TYR A 12 -12.81 -1.07 -33.29
CA TYR A 12 -12.80 0.23 -32.66
C TYR A 12 -11.39 0.81 -32.72
N ASN A 13 -11.17 1.76 -33.62
CA ASN A 13 -9.93 2.53 -33.67
C ASN A 13 -10.11 3.81 -32.85
N LEU A 14 -9.18 4.06 -31.94
CA LEU A 14 -9.12 5.35 -31.27
C LEU A 14 -8.74 6.43 -32.28
N PRO A 15 -9.28 7.65 -32.17
CA PRO A 15 -8.82 8.77 -32.98
C PRO A 15 -7.30 8.96 -32.85
N GLU A 16 -6.63 9.32 -33.95
CA GLU A 16 -5.17 9.47 -34.05
C GLU A 16 -4.60 10.32 -32.90
N ALA A 17 -5.25 11.45 -32.61
CA ALA A 17 -4.85 12.37 -31.55
C ALA A 17 -4.86 11.72 -30.15
N VAL A 18 -5.86 10.87 -29.88
CA VAL A 18 -5.99 10.16 -28.59
C VAL A 18 -4.95 9.06 -28.50
N SER A 19 -4.72 8.32 -29.58
CA SER A 19 -3.68 7.28 -29.66
C SER A 19 -2.28 7.87 -29.40
N ASN A 20 -1.97 8.99 -30.05
CA ASN A 20 -0.70 9.69 -29.88
C ASN A 20 -0.49 10.22 -28.46
N ALA A 21 -1.55 10.71 -27.80
CA ALA A 21 -1.49 11.14 -26.41
C ALA A 21 -1.32 9.96 -25.43
N LEU A 22 -1.95 8.81 -25.70
CA LEU A 22 -1.91 7.63 -24.84
C LEU A 22 -0.61 6.82 -24.99
N ARG A 23 -0.02 6.81 -26.18
CA ARG A 23 1.20 6.05 -26.47
C ARG A 23 2.34 6.26 -25.46
N PRO A 24 2.77 7.49 -25.13
CA PRO A 24 3.84 7.68 -24.15
C PRO A 24 3.45 7.19 -22.75
N VAL A 25 2.16 7.29 -22.39
CA VAL A 25 1.66 6.78 -21.11
C VAL A 25 1.72 5.25 -21.09
N TYR A 26 1.28 4.60 -22.17
CA TYR A 26 1.32 3.15 -22.31
C TYR A 26 2.76 2.62 -22.30
N GLU A 27 3.67 3.24 -23.05
CA GLU A 27 5.09 2.86 -23.10
C GLU A 27 5.73 2.99 -21.71
N ARG A 28 5.47 4.10 -21.00
CA ARG A 28 5.95 4.28 -19.62
C ARG A 28 5.38 3.24 -18.66
N LEU A 29 4.09 2.93 -18.75
CA LEU A 29 3.43 1.95 -17.86
C LEU A 29 3.78 0.50 -18.20
N SER A 30 4.23 0.24 -19.43
CA SER A 30 4.65 -1.08 -19.91
C SER A 30 6.14 -1.35 -19.69
N ASP A 31 6.87 -0.39 -19.08
CA ASP A 31 8.27 -0.57 -18.75
C ASP A 31 8.48 -1.79 -17.84
N LYS A 32 9.45 -2.64 -18.21
CA LYS A 32 9.70 -3.90 -17.51
C LYS A 32 10.19 -3.68 -16.09
N GLU A 33 11.02 -2.66 -15.87
CA GLU A 33 11.52 -2.35 -14.53
C GLU A 33 10.38 -1.86 -13.63
N LEU A 34 9.50 -0.98 -14.14
CA LEU A 34 8.29 -0.55 -13.46
C LEU A 34 7.37 -1.73 -13.12
N LEU A 35 7.08 -2.60 -14.10
CA LEU A 35 6.21 -3.76 -13.90
C LEU A 35 6.83 -4.78 -12.92
N GLN A 36 8.14 -4.97 -12.95
CA GLN A 36 8.84 -5.87 -12.03
C GLN A 36 8.70 -5.41 -10.57
N ARG A 37 8.66 -4.09 -10.31
CA ARG A 37 8.36 -3.55 -8.97
C ARG A 37 6.94 -3.89 -8.51
N CYS A 38 5.98 -3.92 -9.43
CA CYS A 38 4.58 -4.29 -9.15
C CYS A 38 4.39 -5.79 -8.87
N THR A 39 5.26 -6.67 -9.37
CA THR A 39 5.14 -8.13 -9.15
C THR A 39 5.25 -8.56 -7.69
N ARG A 40 5.85 -7.72 -6.83
CA ARG A 40 6.04 -8.00 -5.41
C ARG A 40 4.76 -7.90 -4.59
N GLY A 41 3.63 -7.47 -5.17
CA GLY A 41 2.34 -7.35 -4.47
C GLY A 41 2.42 -6.52 -3.18
N LYS A 42 3.46 -5.68 -3.06
CA LYS A 42 3.61 -4.73 -1.97
C LYS A 42 2.69 -3.57 -2.32
N THR A 43 1.82 -3.19 -1.39
CA THR A 43 1.12 -1.91 -1.51
C THR A 43 2.19 -0.83 -1.62
N GLN A 44 2.06 0.05 -2.61
CA GLN A 44 3.13 0.97 -3.02
C GLN A 44 3.45 2.07 -2.01
N ASN A 45 2.88 2.08 -0.81
CA ASN A 45 2.92 3.28 0.01
C ASN A 45 3.14 3.00 1.49
N ALA A 46 4.39 3.06 1.94
CA ALA A 46 4.71 3.13 3.37
C ALA A 46 4.05 4.37 4.02
N ASN A 47 3.85 5.45 3.26
CA ASN A 47 3.18 6.65 3.74
C ASN A 47 1.69 6.39 4.02
N GLU A 48 1.02 5.46 3.32
CA GLU A 48 -0.37 5.07 3.66
C GLU A 48 -0.45 4.41 5.04
N ALA A 49 0.55 3.62 5.42
CA ALA A 49 0.58 2.99 6.73
C ALA A 49 0.74 4.02 7.85
N LEU A 50 1.65 4.99 7.69
CA LEU A 50 1.80 6.09 8.66
C LEU A 50 0.57 7.00 8.69
N HIS A 51 0.02 7.36 7.53
CA HIS A 51 -1.19 8.16 7.42
C HIS A 51 -2.36 7.48 8.15
N SER A 52 -2.50 6.16 8.07
CA SER A 52 -3.52 5.43 8.83
C SER A 52 -3.38 5.61 10.34
N VAL A 53 -2.16 5.75 10.86
CA VAL A 53 -1.93 6.02 12.30
C VAL A 53 -2.28 7.48 12.62
N ILE A 54 -1.83 8.44 11.80
CA ILE A 54 -2.16 9.87 11.97
C ILE A 54 -3.67 10.07 12.01
N TRP A 55 -4.41 9.51 11.04
CA TRP A 55 -5.87 9.65 10.98
C TRP A 55 -6.62 8.91 12.08
N SER A 56 -5.99 7.90 12.72
CA SER A 56 -6.56 7.26 13.91
C SER A 56 -6.49 8.16 15.15
N LEU A 57 -5.54 9.12 15.17
CA LEU A 57 -5.36 10.09 16.25
C LEU A 57 -6.09 11.41 15.97
N SER A 58 -6.00 11.91 14.74
CA SER A 58 -6.62 13.14 14.28
C SER A 58 -7.47 12.84 13.03
N PRO A 59 -8.75 12.48 13.19
CA PRO A 59 -9.62 12.15 12.07
C PRO A 59 -9.83 13.35 11.13
N LYS A 60 -9.82 13.11 9.82
CA LYS A 60 -9.94 14.17 8.79
C LYS A 60 -11.29 14.88 8.77
N ASP A 61 -12.31 14.19 9.24
CA ASP A 61 -13.69 14.66 9.33
C ASP A 61 -13.94 15.56 10.54
N LYS A 62 -12.94 15.73 11.41
CA LYS A 62 -13.03 16.54 12.62
C LYS A 62 -12.08 17.73 12.55
N ASN A 63 -12.59 18.88 12.98
CA ASN A 63 -11.76 20.06 13.14
C ASN A 63 -10.84 19.89 14.36
N ALA A 64 -9.57 20.25 14.20
CA ALA A 64 -8.56 20.24 15.25
C ALA A 64 -7.68 21.49 15.13
N SER A 65 -7.14 21.97 16.26
CA SER A 65 -6.16 23.05 16.23
C SER A 65 -4.84 22.57 15.60
N LEU A 66 -4.02 23.49 15.09
CA LEU A 66 -2.70 23.17 14.55
C LEU A 66 -1.86 22.37 15.55
N PHE A 67 -1.81 22.84 16.80
CA PHE A 67 -1.09 22.16 17.89
C PHE A 67 -1.55 20.72 18.12
N ALA A 68 -2.87 20.46 18.07
CA ALA A 68 -3.41 19.12 18.24
C ALA A 68 -3.01 18.20 17.07
N VAL A 69 -3.00 18.72 15.84
CA VAL A 69 -2.56 17.97 14.65
C VAL A 69 -1.06 17.67 14.74
N GLU A 70 -0.23 18.64 15.08
CA GLU A 70 1.22 18.46 15.24
C GLU A 70 1.54 17.41 16.31
N THR A 71 0.86 17.48 17.45
CA THR A 71 0.98 16.50 18.54
C THR A 71 0.57 15.11 18.08
N ALA A 72 -0.55 14.99 17.36
CA ALA A 72 -1.01 13.71 16.82
C ALA A 72 -0.03 13.12 15.79
N VAL A 73 0.59 13.97 14.95
CA VAL A 73 1.62 13.53 13.99
C VAL A 73 2.87 13.04 14.72
N ALA A 74 3.36 13.77 15.72
CA ALA A 74 4.50 13.34 16.52
C ALA A 74 4.25 11.99 17.23
N ASP A 75 3.10 11.84 17.89
CA ASP A 75 2.68 10.58 18.55
C ASP A 75 2.52 9.44 17.53
N ALA A 76 1.94 9.72 16.35
CA ALA A 76 1.83 8.74 15.28
C ALA A 76 3.19 8.22 14.80
N VAL A 77 4.17 9.13 14.61
CA VAL A 77 5.53 8.78 14.19
C VAL A 77 6.21 7.91 15.24
N MET A 78 6.08 8.25 16.53
CA MET A 78 6.61 7.42 17.62
C MET A 78 5.98 6.02 17.59
N ARG A 79 4.64 5.93 17.56
CA ARG A 79 3.91 4.65 17.57
C ARG A 79 4.22 3.78 16.37
N PHE A 80 4.42 4.39 15.21
CA PHE A 80 4.77 3.68 13.98
C PHE A 80 6.15 3.02 14.08
N ASN A 81 7.14 3.75 14.61
CA ASN A 81 8.53 3.30 14.69
C ASN A 81 8.80 2.39 15.90
N PHE A 82 8.33 2.77 17.09
CA PHE A 82 8.63 2.07 18.34
C PHE A 82 7.49 1.17 18.85
N GLY A 83 6.27 1.36 18.35
CA GLY A 83 5.07 0.72 18.90
C GLY A 83 4.39 1.53 19.99
N ASN A 84 3.18 1.13 20.36
CA ASN A 84 2.34 1.84 21.32
C ASN A 84 2.91 1.82 22.73
N LYS A 85 3.47 0.68 23.16
CA LYS A 85 4.02 0.50 24.51
C LYS A 85 5.19 1.44 24.76
N GLU A 86 6.23 1.34 23.93
CA GLU A 86 7.44 2.15 24.08
C GLU A 86 7.15 3.64 23.88
N SER A 87 6.33 4.00 22.89
CA SER A 87 5.94 5.41 22.69
C SER A 87 5.23 5.99 23.90
N SER A 88 4.30 5.23 24.49
CA SER A 88 3.58 5.68 25.69
C SER A 88 4.52 5.80 26.88
N SER A 89 5.47 4.87 27.04
CA SER A 89 6.47 4.94 28.12
C SER A 89 7.36 6.17 28.00
N LEU A 90 7.84 6.49 26.78
CA LEU A 90 8.67 7.67 26.53
C LEU A 90 7.90 8.98 26.81
N ILE A 91 6.66 9.09 26.32
CA ILE A 91 5.82 10.27 26.54
C ILE A 91 5.52 10.46 28.04
N LEU A 92 5.13 9.39 28.73
CA LEU A 92 4.82 9.46 30.17
C LEU A 92 6.06 9.84 30.99
N ARG A 93 7.23 9.29 30.65
CA ARG A 93 8.50 9.66 31.29
C ARG A 93 8.82 11.13 31.13
N GLU A 94 8.64 11.68 29.93
CA GLU A 94 8.87 13.10 29.66
C GLU A 94 7.91 14.00 30.45
N LEU A 95 6.65 13.57 30.57
CA LEU A 95 5.62 14.26 31.35
C LEU A 95 5.74 14.02 32.87
N GLN A 96 6.73 13.25 33.32
CA GLN A 96 6.91 12.86 34.73
C GLN A 96 5.66 12.16 35.31
N LEU A 97 5.02 11.33 34.49
CA LEU A 97 3.83 10.56 34.84
C LEU A 97 4.15 9.07 34.88
N ASP A 98 3.55 8.37 35.85
CA ASP A 98 3.65 6.93 35.93
C ASP A 98 2.62 6.22 35.06
N GLN A 99 3.02 5.10 34.47
CA GLN A 99 2.11 4.28 33.69
C GLN A 99 1.21 3.44 34.60
N THR A 100 -0.11 3.63 34.46
CA THR A 100 -1.07 2.81 35.20
C THR A 100 -1.06 1.36 34.70
N CYS A 101 -1.40 0.41 35.57
CA CYS A 101 -1.47 -1.01 35.21
C CYS A 101 -2.43 -1.26 34.04
N THR A 102 -3.63 -0.67 34.07
CA THR A 102 -4.62 -0.75 32.99
C THR A 102 -4.14 -0.07 31.72
N GLY A 103 -3.43 1.06 31.84
CA GLY A 103 -2.81 1.76 30.73
C GLY A 103 -1.78 0.88 30.01
N ASN A 104 -0.90 0.24 30.78
CA ASN A 104 0.11 -0.68 30.26
C ASN A 104 -0.52 -1.89 29.55
N GLN A 105 -1.54 -2.52 30.16
CA GLN A 105 -2.28 -3.61 29.53
C GLN A 105 -2.89 -3.20 28.18
N ARG A 106 -3.49 -2.02 28.10
CA ARG A 106 -4.11 -1.53 26.86
C ARG A 106 -3.09 -1.27 25.75
N VAL A 107 -1.92 -0.70 26.06
CA VAL A 107 -0.90 -0.42 25.03
C VAL A 107 -0.25 -1.71 24.52
N VAL A 108 -0.03 -2.68 25.40
CA VAL A 108 0.45 -4.03 25.03
C VAL A 108 -0.55 -4.73 24.12
N GLU A 109 -1.85 -4.70 24.45
CA GLU A 109 -2.91 -5.28 23.63
C GLU A 109 -2.98 -4.60 22.24
N LYS A 110 -2.82 -3.28 22.17
CA LYS A 110 -2.76 -2.56 20.89
C LYS A 110 -1.59 -3.01 20.02
N ASP A 111 -0.41 -3.19 20.60
CA ASP A 111 0.75 -3.69 19.86
C ASP A 111 0.58 -5.15 19.42
N TYR A 112 -0.03 -5.99 20.25
CA TYR A 112 -0.38 -7.35 19.87
C TYR A 112 -1.33 -7.36 18.65
N ARG A 113 -2.42 -6.59 18.69
CA ARG A 113 -3.36 -6.46 17.56
C ARG A 113 -2.67 -5.95 16.29
N ARG A 114 -1.75 -4.98 16.43
CA ARG A 114 -0.96 -4.45 15.32
C ARG A 114 -0.10 -5.54 14.69
N ALA A 115 0.63 -6.31 15.48
CA ALA A 115 1.49 -7.40 15.02
C ALA A 115 0.66 -8.49 14.29
N VAL A 116 -0.43 -8.95 14.91
CA VAL A 116 -1.34 -9.94 14.31
C VAL A 116 -1.95 -9.42 13.01
N GLY A 117 -2.37 -8.15 12.97
CA GLY A 117 -2.91 -7.51 11.77
C GLY A 117 -1.87 -7.45 10.63
N SER A 118 -0.61 -7.14 10.96
CA SER A 118 0.51 -7.14 10.00
C SER A 118 0.73 -8.54 9.41
N GLU A 119 0.77 -9.56 10.26
CA GLU A 119 0.96 -10.95 9.84
C GLU A 119 -0.17 -11.44 8.93
N ARG A 120 -1.43 -11.10 9.25
CA ARG A 120 -2.58 -11.41 8.38
C ARG A 120 -2.47 -10.75 7.01
N LYS A 121 -2.10 -9.47 6.96
CA LYS A 121 -1.90 -8.76 5.68
C LYS A 121 -0.75 -9.38 4.89
N ARG A 122 0.36 -9.72 5.55
CA ARG A 122 1.52 -10.39 4.93
C ARG A 122 1.15 -11.75 4.34
N ALA A 123 0.38 -12.55 5.07
CA ALA A 123 -0.11 -13.85 4.59
C ALA A 123 -1.04 -13.69 3.38
N SER A 124 -1.96 -12.73 3.41
CA SER A 124 -2.85 -12.43 2.28
C SER A 124 -2.08 -12.00 1.04
N SER A 125 -1.10 -11.09 1.18
CA SER A 125 -0.22 -10.68 0.07
C SER A 125 0.59 -11.84 -0.48
N ALA A 126 1.11 -12.73 0.38
CA ALA A 126 1.86 -13.91 -0.05
C ALA A 126 0.95 -14.90 -0.82
N ALA A 127 -0.28 -15.12 -0.36
CA ALA A 127 -1.26 -15.96 -1.04
C ALA A 127 -1.62 -15.39 -2.42
N PHE A 128 -1.84 -14.08 -2.52
CA PHE A 128 -2.06 -13.40 -3.80
C PHE A 128 -0.88 -13.59 -4.75
N GLN A 129 0.36 -13.40 -4.29
CA GLN A 129 1.56 -13.61 -5.10
C GLN A 129 1.68 -15.06 -5.58
N ALA A 130 1.41 -16.05 -4.72
CA ALA A 130 1.44 -17.45 -5.09
C ALA A 130 0.41 -17.76 -6.18
N ALA A 131 -0.80 -17.22 -6.08
CA ALA A 131 -1.85 -17.35 -7.09
C ALA A 131 -1.46 -16.68 -8.42
N ALA A 132 -0.90 -15.46 -8.38
CA ALA A 132 -0.43 -14.75 -9.57
C ALA A 132 0.70 -15.51 -10.30
N LYS A 133 1.66 -16.07 -9.57
CA LYS A 133 2.73 -16.90 -10.14
C LYS A 133 2.20 -18.18 -10.80
N LYS A 134 1.20 -18.84 -10.20
CA LYS A 134 0.54 -20.02 -10.81
C LYS A 134 -0.11 -19.65 -12.15
N LYS A 135 -0.85 -18.53 -12.22
CA LYS A 135 -1.44 -18.03 -13.48
C LYS A 135 -0.39 -17.74 -14.55
N HIS A 136 0.77 -17.19 -14.16
CA HIS A 136 1.84 -16.92 -15.12
C HIS A 136 2.49 -18.20 -15.67
N LYS A 137 2.69 -19.23 -14.83
CA LYS A 137 3.22 -20.54 -15.26
C LYS A 137 2.25 -21.36 -16.13
N GLN A 138 0.94 -21.16 -15.96
CA GLN A 138 -0.10 -21.91 -16.70
C GLN A 138 -0.39 -21.37 -18.11
N LYS A 139 0.21 -20.26 -18.53
CA LYS A 139 0.15 -19.85 -19.95
C LYS A 139 1.27 -20.55 -20.73
N PRO A 140 1.02 -21.62 -21.51
CA PRO A 140 1.83 -21.83 -22.70
C PRO A 140 1.73 -20.56 -23.56
N ALA A 141 2.75 -20.28 -24.38
CA ALA A 141 2.72 -19.20 -25.36
C ALA A 141 1.62 -19.45 -26.39
N SER A 142 0.38 -19.22 -26.00
CA SER A 142 -0.79 -19.18 -26.85
C SER A 142 -0.98 -17.71 -27.16
N ASP A 143 -0.76 -17.38 -28.43
CA ASP A 143 -0.97 -16.04 -28.96
C ASP A 143 -2.35 -15.56 -28.54
N TYR A 144 -2.38 -14.37 -27.97
CA TYR A 144 -3.58 -13.71 -27.47
C TYR A 144 -4.63 -13.62 -28.60
N SER A 145 -5.69 -14.43 -28.53
CA SER A 145 -6.85 -14.34 -29.41
C SER A 145 -7.97 -13.55 -28.69
N ALA A 146 -8.04 -12.25 -28.95
CA ALA A 146 -9.20 -11.46 -28.54
C ALA A 146 -10.41 -11.85 -29.41
N GLY A 147 -11.48 -12.35 -28.78
CA GLY A 147 -12.79 -12.50 -29.43
C GLY A 147 -13.37 -13.90 -29.58
N ALA A 148 -12.91 -14.91 -28.83
CA ALA A 148 -13.60 -16.21 -28.79
C ALA A 148 -14.82 -16.18 -27.85
N PHE A 149 -15.92 -15.62 -28.36
CA PHE A 149 -17.30 -15.98 -27.99
C PHE A 149 -18.06 -16.23 -29.28
#